data_AF-A0A255DTP9-F1
#
_entry.id   AF-A0A255DTP9-F1
#
_cell.length_a   1.000
_cell.length_b   1.000
_cell.length_c   1.000
_cell.angle_alpha   90.00
_cell.angle_beta   90.00
_cell.angle_gamma   90.00
#
_symmetry.space_group_name_H-M   'P 1'
#
loop_
_entity.id
_entity.type
_entity.pdbx_description
1 polymer ?
#
loop_
_entity_poly.entity_id
_entity_poly.type
_entity_poly.pdbx_seq_one_letter_code
_entity_poly.pdbx_strand_id
1 'polypeptide(L)'
;MRRCGALALVAAAALSFGSGPARADDPVPQAGAPCPIDFANVMTQLPGGADYLFCQPQPDRPGSWTPAVTPFDPASRWLSYGPQITLHGQGFRNPNLRSGQWTATPLNPATVCGADQVTVVSAGVLAPLVHSQSTPGQPMSLDVLPKLFTIVLSGDCLWSEDQPPPGA
;
A
#
# COMPACT_ATOMS: atom_id res chain seq x y z
N MET A 1 67.83 -45.66 2.44
CA MET A 1 66.40 -46.04 2.52
C MET A 1 65.78 -45.41 3.76
N ARG A 2 64.94 -44.38 3.60
CA ARG A 2 63.68 -44.13 4.34
C ARG A 2 63.16 -42.73 4.00
N ARG A 3 62.00 -42.71 3.35
CA ARG A 3 61.13 -41.55 3.11
C ARG A 3 60.24 -41.34 4.33
N CYS A 4 59.94 -40.08 4.69
CA CYS A 4 58.72 -39.58 5.37
C CYS A 4 58.79 -38.04 5.20
N GLY A 5 57.89 -37.30 4.54
CA GLY A 5 56.45 -37.44 4.37
C GLY A 5 55.73 -36.58 5.41
N ALA A 6 55.52 -35.28 5.14
CA ALA A 6 54.19 -34.65 4.94
C ALA A 6 53.71 -33.93 6.23
N LEU A 7 52.85 -32.90 6.31
CA LEU A 7 51.92 -32.23 5.40
C LEU A 7 51.87 -30.71 5.72
N ALA A 8 51.61 -29.87 4.71
CA ALA A 8 51.14 -28.50 4.90
C ALA A 8 49.60 -28.50 5.02
N LEU A 9 49.07 -27.98 6.13
CA LEU A 9 47.64 -27.75 6.34
C LEU A 9 47.25 -26.41 5.71
N VAL A 10 46.50 -26.44 4.61
CA VAL A 10 45.85 -25.26 4.03
C VAL A 10 44.42 -25.22 4.56
N ALA A 11 44.12 -24.25 5.43
CA ALA A 11 42.76 -24.01 5.92
C ALA A 11 41.97 -23.22 4.88
N ALA A 12 40.99 -23.87 4.24
CA ALA A 12 40.03 -23.22 3.36
C ALA A 12 38.90 -22.60 4.20
N ALA A 13 38.89 -21.27 4.32
CA ALA A 13 37.77 -20.53 4.91
C ALA A 13 36.61 -20.50 3.91
N ALA A 14 35.54 -21.24 4.20
CA ALA A 14 34.31 -21.19 3.42
C ALA A 14 33.55 -19.89 3.75
N LEU A 15 33.48 -18.98 2.78
CA LEU A 15 32.62 -17.79 2.84
C LEU A 15 31.17 -18.24 2.62
N SER A 16 30.41 -18.35 3.71
CA SER A 16 28.97 -18.55 3.68
C SER A 16 28.28 -17.26 3.24
N PHE A 17 28.02 -17.10 1.94
CA PHE A 17 27.13 -16.05 1.45
C PHE A 17 25.71 -16.42 1.86
N GLY A 18 25.18 -15.72 2.87
CA GLY A 18 23.79 -15.86 3.28
C GLY A 18 22.87 -15.31 2.20
N SER A 19 22.25 -16.19 1.41
CA SER A 19 21.11 -15.84 0.57
C SER A 19 19.96 -15.44 1.48
N GLY A 20 19.71 -14.14 1.61
CA GLY A 20 18.50 -13.65 2.27
C GLY A 20 17.25 -14.19 1.57
N PRO A 21 16.14 -14.43 2.29
CA PRO A 21 14.91 -14.90 1.65
C PRO A 21 14.42 -13.85 0.64
N ALA A 22 14.31 -14.25 -0.63
CA ALA A 22 13.58 -13.49 -1.62
C ALA A 22 12.10 -13.42 -1.18
N ARG A 23 11.62 -12.22 -0.84
CA ARG A 23 10.20 -11.98 -0.61
C ARG A 23 9.55 -11.85 -1.98
N ALA A 24 8.54 -12.68 -2.25
CA ALA A 24 7.65 -12.45 -3.38
C ALA A 24 6.83 -11.18 -3.11
N ASP A 25 6.55 -10.39 -4.15
CA ASP A 25 5.61 -9.29 -4.04
C ASP A 25 4.27 -9.79 -3.50
N ASP A 26 3.63 -8.99 -2.65
CA ASP A 26 2.31 -9.33 -2.13
C ASP A 26 1.32 -9.45 -3.30
N PRO A 27 0.46 -10.49 -3.29
CA PRO A 27 -0.41 -10.76 -4.43
C PRO A 27 -1.38 -9.60 -4.64
N VAL A 28 -1.46 -9.15 -5.90
CA VAL A 28 -2.43 -8.15 -6.34
C VAL A 28 -3.85 -8.63 -6.03
N PRO A 29 -4.71 -7.81 -5.38
CA PRO A 29 -6.12 -8.14 -5.19
C PRO A 29 -6.82 -8.50 -6.51
N GLN A 30 -7.64 -9.54 -6.51
CA GLN A 30 -8.35 -10.03 -7.70
C GLN A 30 -9.84 -10.20 -7.39
N ALA A 31 -10.71 -9.86 -8.34
CA ALA A 31 -12.16 -10.06 -8.19
C ALA A 31 -12.49 -11.53 -7.91
N GLY A 32 -13.36 -11.77 -6.92
CA GLY A 32 -13.75 -13.11 -6.45
C GLY A 32 -12.73 -13.78 -5.53
N ALA A 33 -11.52 -13.23 -5.38
CA ALA A 33 -10.53 -13.75 -4.44
C ALA A 33 -10.91 -13.37 -2.99
N PRO A 34 -10.52 -14.19 -2.00
CA PRO A 34 -10.78 -13.85 -0.61
C PRO A 34 -10.02 -12.60 -0.19
N CYS A 35 -10.61 -11.82 0.71
CA CYS A 35 -9.96 -10.72 1.41
C CYS A 35 -9.99 -10.95 2.94
N PRO A 36 -8.99 -10.46 3.68
CA PRO A 36 -8.97 -10.55 5.14
C PRO A 36 -10.24 -9.96 5.79
N ILE A 37 -10.64 -10.50 6.94
CA ILE A 37 -11.87 -10.07 7.63
C ILE A 37 -11.79 -8.62 8.13
N ASP A 38 -10.60 -8.19 8.54
CA ASP A 38 -10.28 -6.81 8.94
C ASP A 38 -10.30 -5.84 7.75
N PHE A 39 -10.36 -6.36 6.52
CA PHE A 39 -10.46 -5.54 5.31
C PHE A 39 -11.92 -5.24 4.92
N ALA A 40 -12.90 -5.49 5.79
CA ALA A 40 -14.30 -5.11 5.52
C ALA A 40 -14.40 -3.66 5.01
N ASN A 41 -15.03 -3.48 3.83
CA ASN A 41 -15.22 -2.21 3.13
C ASN A 41 -13.93 -1.49 2.68
N VAL A 42 -12.76 -2.12 2.78
CA VAL A 42 -11.52 -1.58 2.21
C VAL A 42 -11.62 -1.59 0.69
N MET A 43 -11.29 -0.46 0.07
CA MET A 43 -11.19 -0.34 -1.38
C MET A 43 -9.74 -0.42 -1.85
N THR A 44 -9.54 -0.77 -3.11
CA THR A 44 -8.23 -0.72 -3.76
C THR A 44 -8.40 -0.45 -5.25
N GLN A 45 -7.37 0.13 -5.86
CA GLN A 45 -7.32 0.35 -7.30
C GLN A 45 -6.49 -0.76 -7.95
N LEU A 46 -6.98 -1.33 -9.04
CA LEU A 46 -6.26 -2.33 -9.81
C LEU A 46 -5.18 -1.70 -10.72
N PRO A 47 -4.18 -2.47 -11.15
CA PRO A 47 -3.20 -1.99 -12.11
C PRO A 47 -3.90 -1.45 -13.37
N GLY A 48 -3.44 -0.29 -13.87
CA GLY A 48 -4.07 0.41 -14.99
C GLY A 48 -5.01 1.55 -14.57
N GLY A 49 -5.36 1.66 -13.27
CA GLY A 49 -5.92 2.87 -12.68
C GLY A 49 -7.42 3.14 -12.89
N ALA A 50 -8.08 2.36 -13.75
CA ALA A 50 -9.50 2.55 -14.07
C ALA A 50 -10.45 1.72 -13.20
N ASP A 51 -10.00 0.54 -12.78
CA ASP A 51 -10.83 -0.43 -12.08
C ASP A 51 -10.55 -0.46 -10.58
N TYR A 52 -11.60 -0.68 -9.79
CA TYR A 52 -11.54 -0.70 -8.34
C TYR A 52 -12.18 -1.96 -7.80
N LEU A 53 -11.64 -2.47 -6.70
CA LEU A 53 -12.26 -3.54 -5.92
C LEU A 53 -12.59 -3.00 -4.52
N PHE A 54 -13.63 -3.55 -3.90
CA PHE A 54 -13.87 -3.41 -2.47
C PHE A 54 -14.00 -4.79 -1.83
N CYS A 55 -13.54 -4.93 -0.60
CA CYS A 55 -13.65 -6.17 0.15
C CYS A 55 -15.05 -6.25 0.77
N GLN A 56 -15.91 -7.06 0.14
CA GLN A 56 -17.27 -7.29 0.60
C GLN A 56 -17.23 -8.26 1.80
N PRO A 57 -17.65 -7.82 3.00
CA PRO A 57 -17.67 -8.68 4.17
C PRO A 57 -18.68 -9.82 3.98
N GLN A 58 -18.36 -10.97 4.57
CA GLN A 58 -19.23 -12.14 4.58
C GLN A 58 -19.39 -12.63 6.02
N PRO A 59 -20.59 -13.05 6.46
CA PRO A 59 -20.76 -13.65 7.77
C PRO A 59 -19.92 -14.92 7.90
N ASP A 60 -19.18 -15.04 9.00
CA ASP A 60 -18.46 -16.25 9.43
C ASP A 60 -17.38 -16.80 8.47
N ARG A 61 -16.93 -16.01 7.50
CA ARG A 61 -15.85 -16.37 6.56
C ARG A 61 -15.09 -15.13 6.07
N PRO A 62 -13.87 -15.29 5.50
CA PRO A 62 -13.20 -14.18 4.83
C PRO A 62 -14.12 -13.51 3.80
N GLY A 63 -13.99 -12.19 3.67
CA GLY A 63 -14.70 -11.44 2.66
C GLY A 63 -14.27 -11.86 1.25
N SER A 64 -14.90 -11.27 0.24
CA SER A 64 -14.46 -11.41 -1.15
C SER A 64 -14.21 -10.05 -1.75
N TRP A 65 -13.13 -9.91 -2.51
CA TRP A 65 -12.93 -8.76 -3.37
C TRP A 65 -14.02 -8.75 -4.46
N THR A 66 -14.75 -7.64 -4.55
CA THR A 66 -15.84 -7.44 -5.51
C THR A 66 -15.56 -6.18 -6.33
N PRO A 67 -15.81 -6.15 -7.64
CA PRO A 67 -15.71 -4.93 -8.44
C PRO A 67 -16.58 -3.81 -7.88
N ALA A 68 -16.00 -2.63 -7.71
CA ALA A 68 -16.74 -1.43 -7.34
C ALA A 68 -17.33 -0.77 -8.61
N VAL A 69 -18.57 -0.28 -8.50
CA VAL A 69 -19.23 0.45 -9.59
C VAL A 69 -18.88 1.93 -9.47
N THR A 70 -18.36 2.53 -10.54
CA THR A 70 -18.04 3.96 -10.61
C THR A 70 -19.21 4.79 -11.17
N PRO A 71 -19.46 6.02 -10.68
CA PRO A 71 -18.80 6.64 -9.54
C PRO A 71 -19.31 6.03 -8.21
N PHE A 72 -18.46 6.06 -7.20
CA PHE A 72 -18.79 5.67 -5.83
C PHE A 72 -18.56 6.84 -4.88
N ASP A 73 -19.19 6.80 -3.71
CA ASP A 73 -18.92 7.75 -2.64
C ASP A 73 -17.47 7.60 -2.15
N PRO A 74 -16.80 8.68 -1.72
CA PRO A 74 -15.42 8.59 -1.28
C PRO A 74 -15.24 7.57 -0.16
N ALA A 75 -14.34 6.62 -0.36
CA ALA A 75 -14.08 5.57 0.61
C ALA A 75 -13.29 6.12 1.80
N SER A 76 -13.54 5.56 2.99
CA SER A 76 -12.83 5.84 4.23
C SER A 76 -11.60 4.94 4.43
N ARG A 77 -11.46 3.88 3.63
CA ARG A 77 -10.40 2.88 3.78
C ARG A 77 -9.85 2.42 2.43
N TRP A 78 -8.53 2.41 2.31
CA TRP A 78 -7.83 2.05 1.08
C TRP A 78 -6.69 1.07 1.35
N LEU A 79 -6.48 0.12 0.44
CA LEU A 79 -5.31 -0.75 0.42
C LEU A 79 -4.41 -0.34 -0.75
N SER A 80 -3.19 0.10 -0.44
CA SER A 80 -2.08 0.10 -1.40
C SER A 80 -1.27 -1.18 -1.21
N TYR A 81 -0.65 -1.66 -2.28
CA TYR A 81 0.11 -2.92 -2.32
C TYR A 81 1.35 -2.73 -3.22
N GLY A 82 2.02 -3.81 -3.64
CA GLY A 82 3.28 -3.77 -4.40
C GLY A 82 3.36 -2.69 -5.52
N PRO A 83 2.39 -2.58 -6.44
CA PRO A 83 2.21 -1.40 -7.30
C PRO A 83 1.51 -0.25 -6.57
N GLN A 84 1.98 0.97 -6.84
CA GLN A 84 1.36 2.19 -6.33
C GLN A 84 -0.07 2.33 -6.85
N ILE A 85 -0.97 2.82 -6.00
CA ILE A 85 -2.33 3.20 -6.39
C ILE A 85 -2.44 4.72 -6.48
N THR A 86 -3.25 5.21 -7.41
CA THR A 86 -3.48 6.63 -7.64
C THR A 86 -4.93 6.96 -7.35
N LEU A 87 -5.17 7.83 -6.38
CA LEU A 87 -6.51 8.22 -5.95
C LEU A 87 -6.72 9.73 -6.16
N HIS A 88 -7.97 10.12 -6.36
CA HIS A 88 -8.35 11.51 -6.57
C HIS A 88 -9.11 12.08 -5.37
N GLY A 89 -8.84 13.35 -5.04
CA GLY A 89 -9.54 14.09 -4.00
C GLY A 89 -10.50 15.14 -4.56
N GLN A 90 -10.96 16.04 -3.71
CA GLN A 90 -12.04 17.00 -4.02
C GLN A 90 -11.66 18.06 -5.07
N GLY A 91 -10.40 18.10 -5.52
CA GLY A 91 -9.99 18.85 -6.71
C GLY A 91 -10.48 18.21 -8.02
N PHE A 92 -11.00 16.97 -7.96
CA PHE A 92 -11.58 16.22 -9.07
C PHE A 92 -13.09 15.97 -8.86
N ARG A 93 -13.84 15.77 -9.95
CA ARG A 93 -15.24 15.30 -9.85
C ARG A 93 -15.24 13.83 -9.43
N ASN A 94 -16.18 13.43 -8.58
CA ASN A 94 -16.27 12.06 -8.04
C ASN A 94 -14.96 11.63 -7.33
N PRO A 95 -14.58 12.32 -6.24
CA PRO A 95 -13.36 11.98 -5.51
C PRO A 95 -13.39 10.56 -4.98
N ASN A 96 -12.24 9.89 -4.97
CA ASN A 96 -12.10 8.56 -4.36
C ASN A 96 -12.00 8.64 -2.84
N LEU A 97 -11.47 9.73 -2.29
CA LEU A 97 -11.28 9.92 -0.85
C LEU A 97 -11.49 11.37 -0.42
N ARG A 98 -11.71 11.57 0.88
CA ARG A 98 -11.88 12.88 1.51
C ARG A 98 -10.55 13.43 2.04
N SER A 99 -10.42 14.76 2.00
CA SER A 99 -9.37 15.47 2.75
C SER A 99 -9.57 15.30 4.25
N GLY A 100 -8.49 15.39 5.02
CA GLY A 100 -8.52 15.31 6.49
C GLY A 100 -7.40 14.43 7.04
N GLN A 101 -7.54 14.02 8.29
CA GLN A 101 -6.56 13.16 8.95
C GLN A 101 -6.78 11.69 8.57
N TRP A 102 -5.68 11.05 8.16
CA TRP A 102 -5.62 9.66 7.80
C TRP A 102 -4.44 8.99 8.49
N THR A 103 -4.59 7.69 8.75
CA THR A 103 -3.52 6.84 9.25
C THR A 103 -3.17 5.78 8.21
N ALA A 104 -1.88 5.64 7.89
CA ALA A 104 -1.35 4.54 7.09
C ALA A 104 -0.72 3.50 8.03
N THR A 105 -1.23 2.27 8.01
CA THR A 105 -0.71 1.15 8.79
C THR A 105 0.01 0.19 7.85
N PRO A 106 1.33 -0.04 8.01
CA PRO A 106 2.04 -1.03 7.21
C PRO A 106 1.57 -2.44 7.57
N LEU A 107 1.36 -3.28 6.55
CA LEU A 107 0.88 -4.66 6.72
C LEU A 107 2.01 -5.66 7.03
N ASN A 108 3.26 -5.24 6.88
CA ASN A 108 4.42 -6.02 7.29
C ASN A 108 5.53 -5.14 7.92
N PRO A 109 6.42 -5.72 8.74
CA PRO A 109 7.42 -4.95 9.51
C PRO A 109 8.49 -4.24 8.67
N ALA A 110 8.61 -4.59 7.37
CA ALA A 110 9.56 -3.98 6.47
C ALA A 110 8.94 -2.90 5.57
N THR A 111 7.60 -2.84 5.49
CA THR A 111 6.90 -1.88 4.64
C THR A 111 7.15 -0.46 5.08
N VAL A 112 7.46 0.38 4.10
CA VAL A 112 7.38 1.84 4.20
C VAL A 112 6.12 2.28 3.48
N CYS A 113 5.21 2.93 4.19
CA CYS A 113 4.05 3.58 3.57
C CYS A 113 4.49 4.93 3.01
N GLY A 114 4.10 5.25 1.78
CA GLY A 114 4.43 6.52 1.15
C GLY A 114 3.22 7.16 0.48
N ALA A 115 3.15 8.48 0.55
CA ALA A 115 2.07 9.30 -0.01
C ALA A 115 2.63 10.52 -0.73
N ASP A 116 2.25 10.67 -2.00
CA ASP A 116 2.67 11.74 -2.89
C ASP A 116 1.44 12.55 -3.33
N GLN A 117 1.30 13.77 -2.81
CA GLN A 117 0.09 14.60 -2.97
C GLN A 117 0.33 15.79 -3.89
N VAL A 118 -0.64 16.05 -4.77
CA VAL A 118 -0.71 17.27 -5.58
C VAL A 118 -2.09 17.90 -5.45
N THR A 119 -2.16 19.19 -5.16
CA THR A 119 -3.42 19.95 -5.01
C THR A 119 -3.64 20.92 -6.17
N VAL A 120 -4.89 21.33 -6.37
CA VAL A 120 -5.25 22.40 -7.31
C VAL A 120 -5.15 23.76 -6.61
N VAL A 121 -4.34 24.66 -7.17
CA VAL A 121 -4.21 26.05 -6.69
C VAL A 121 -5.28 26.92 -7.35
N SER A 122 -5.40 26.82 -8.67
CA SER A 122 -6.37 27.52 -9.51
C SER A 122 -6.64 26.71 -10.78
N ALA A 123 -7.52 27.20 -11.65
CA ALA A 123 -7.87 26.50 -12.88
C ALA A 123 -6.62 26.18 -13.72
N GLY A 124 -6.32 24.88 -13.89
CA GLY A 124 -5.17 24.40 -14.66
C GLY A 124 -3.81 24.55 -13.96
N VAL A 125 -3.76 25.00 -12.70
CA VAL A 125 -2.51 25.21 -11.96
C VAL A 125 -2.46 24.27 -10.76
N LEU A 126 -1.42 23.44 -10.73
CA LEU A 126 -1.13 22.51 -9.64
C LEU A 126 -0.08 23.09 -8.69
N ALA A 127 -0.20 22.75 -7.41
CA ALA A 127 0.84 23.03 -6.42
C ALA A 127 2.05 22.10 -6.61
N PRO A 128 3.22 22.42 -6.02
CA PRO A 128 4.32 21.46 -5.91
C PRO A 128 3.89 20.16 -5.21
N LEU A 129 4.57 19.06 -5.54
CA LEU A 129 4.38 17.76 -4.91
C LEU A 129 4.72 17.84 -3.42
N VAL A 130 3.83 17.29 -2.59
CA VAL A 130 4.08 17.05 -1.16
C VAL A 130 4.29 15.57 -0.95
N HIS A 131 5.51 15.19 -0.58
CA HIS A 131 5.91 13.82 -0.28
C HIS A 131 5.84 13.54 1.22
N SER A 132 5.39 12.35 1.59
CA SER A 132 5.38 11.86 2.98
C SER A 132 5.66 10.37 3.00
N GLN A 133 6.41 9.91 4.01
CA GLN A 133 6.76 8.51 4.17
C GLN A 133 6.86 8.10 5.63
N SER A 134 6.52 6.85 5.92
CA SER A 134 6.71 6.26 7.24
C SER A 134 8.13 5.76 7.45
N THR A 135 8.45 5.41 8.70
CA THR A 135 9.60 4.55 9.00
C THR A 135 9.19 3.08 8.76
N PRO A 136 10.10 2.18 8.33
CA PRO A 136 9.74 0.78 8.08
C PRO A 136 8.99 0.14 9.25
N GLY A 137 7.83 -0.47 8.96
CA GLY A 137 6.97 -1.15 9.93
C GLY A 137 6.29 -0.23 10.94
N GLN A 138 6.44 1.09 10.83
CA GLN A 138 5.77 2.06 11.69
C GLN A 138 4.58 2.69 10.96
N PRO A 139 3.41 2.84 11.63
CA PRO A 139 2.33 3.66 11.12
C PRO A 139 2.77 5.11 10.89
N MET A 140 2.13 5.79 9.95
CA MET A 140 2.25 7.24 9.78
C MET A 140 0.89 7.93 9.78
N SER A 141 0.83 9.11 10.39
CA SER A 141 -0.28 10.04 10.20
C SER A 141 -0.03 10.86 8.94
N LEU A 142 -1.10 11.13 8.20
CA LEU A 142 -1.11 11.88 6.96
C LEU A 142 -2.27 12.86 6.99
N ASP A 143 -1.99 14.14 6.75
CA ASP A 143 -3.04 15.08 6.38
C ASP A 143 -3.27 15.01 4.87
N VAL A 144 -4.40 14.45 4.47
CA VAL A 144 -4.85 14.48 3.08
C VAL A 144 -5.35 15.88 2.78
N LEU A 145 -4.66 16.56 1.87
CA LEU A 145 -4.81 18.00 1.69
C LEU A 145 -6.19 18.39 1.12
N PRO A 146 -6.74 19.56 1.51
CA PRO A 146 -7.92 20.11 0.85
C PRO A 146 -7.62 20.44 -0.62
N LYS A 147 -8.62 20.34 -1.49
CA LYS A 147 -8.48 20.52 -2.96
C LYS A 147 -7.42 19.59 -3.58
N LEU A 148 -7.17 18.44 -2.95
CA LEU A 148 -6.34 17.38 -3.51
C LEU A 148 -6.82 17.04 -4.93
N PHE A 149 -5.91 17.16 -5.89
CA PHE A 149 -6.14 16.71 -7.25
C PHE A 149 -5.90 15.21 -7.33
N THR A 150 -4.73 14.77 -6.87
CA THR A 150 -4.30 13.38 -6.91
C THR A 150 -3.37 13.08 -5.74
N ILE A 151 -3.46 11.88 -5.20
CA ILE A 151 -2.51 11.28 -4.27
C ILE A 151 -2.08 9.92 -4.81
N VAL A 152 -0.77 9.67 -4.81
CA VAL A 152 -0.21 8.35 -5.09
C VAL A 152 0.16 7.70 -3.75
N LEU A 153 -0.42 6.53 -3.48
CA LEU A 153 -0.17 5.74 -2.27
C LEU A 153 0.70 4.54 -2.62
N SER A 154 1.67 4.26 -1.76
CA SER A 154 2.71 3.26 -1.98
C SER A 154 3.02 2.44 -0.74
N GLY A 155 3.59 1.25 -0.97
CA GLY A 155 3.83 0.25 0.06
C GLY A 155 2.58 -0.62 0.30
N ASP A 156 2.79 -1.78 0.93
CA ASP A 156 1.71 -2.67 1.35
C ASP A 156 1.08 -2.15 2.65
N CYS A 157 0.11 -1.25 2.50
CA CYS A 157 -0.40 -0.41 3.58
C CYS A 157 -1.92 -0.30 3.55
N LEU A 158 -2.50 -0.35 4.75
CA LEU A 158 -3.90 -0.03 4.99
C LEU A 158 -4.02 1.43 5.41
N TRP A 159 -4.70 2.22 4.59
CA TRP A 159 -4.99 3.63 4.82
C TRP A 159 -6.41 3.76 5.36
N SER A 160 -6.59 4.50 6.45
CA SER A 160 -7.91 4.73 7.04
C SER A 160 -8.09 6.19 7.42
N GLU A 161 -9.24 6.76 7.08
CA GLU A 161 -9.68 8.08 7.55
C GLU A 161 -9.90 7.99 9.06
N ASP A 162 -9.33 8.92 9.82
CA ASP A 162 -9.40 8.88 11.29
C ASP A 162 -10.80 9.28 11.79
N GLN A 163 -11.52 10.08 11.01
CA GLN A 163 -12.88 10.54 11.29
C GLN A 163 -13.82 10.27 10.12
N PRO A 164 -14.16 8.99 9.85
CA PRO A 164 -15.04 8.65 8.75
C PRO A 164 -16.48 9.09 9.05
N PRO A 165 -17.27 9.42 8.01
CA PRO A 165 -18.67 9.74 8.21
C PRO A 165 -19.43 8.50 8.73
N PRO A 166 -20.55 8.69 9.47
CA PRO A 166 -21.33 7.57 9.98
C PRO A 166 -21.80 6.64 8.85
N GLY A 167 -21.44 5.35 8.93
CA GLY A 167 -21.83 4.33 7.96
C GLY A 167 -20.88 4.13 6.77
N ALA A 168 -19.69 4.74 6.81
CA ALA A 168 -18.60 4.47 5.85
C ALA A 168 -17.80 3.20 6.16
#